data_AF-A0A7J8T717-F1
#
_entry.id   AF-A0A7J8T717-F1
#
_cell.length_a   1.000
_cell.length_b   1.000
_cell.length_c   1.000
_cell.angle_alpha   90.00
_cell.angle_beta   90.00
_cell.angle_gamma   90.00
#
_symmetry.space_group_name_H-M   'P 1'
#
loop_
_entity.id
_entity.type
_entity.pdbx_description
1 polymer ?
#
loop_
_entity_poly.entity_id
_entity_poly.type
_entity_poly.pdbx_seq_one_letter_code
_entity_poly.pdbx_strand_id
1 'polypeptide(L)'
;MFVPKHTVLTNQEKKELLEKYRVKETQLLVVILLLIAVCIEHQLPRILVSDPVAKYYGMKRGQVVKITRQSVTADTYDTYRYA
;
A
#
# COMPACT_ATOMS: atom_id res chain seq x y z
N MET A 1 14.21 -18.88 -5.09
CA MET A 1 13.61 -18.05 -4.02
C MET A 1 13.13 -16.74 -4.66
N PHE A 2 11.85 -16.62 -4.99
CA PHE A 2 11.33 -15.42 -5.68
C PHE A 2 10.84 -14.41 -4.64
N VAL A 3 11.74 -13.54 -4.19
CA VAL A 3 11.37 -12.38 -3.36
C VAL A 3 11.14 -11.20 -4.29
N PRO A 4 9.91 -10.63 -4.35
CA PRO A 4 9.66 -9.44 -5.14
C PRO A 4 10.42 -8.23 -4.61
N LYS A 5 10.55 -7.19 -5.41
CA LYS A 5 11.27 -5.98 -5.00
C LYS A 5 10.39 -5.18 -4.03
N HIS A 6 10.97 -4.79 -2.89
CA HIS A 6 10.30 -3.99 -1.87
C HIS A 6 10.96 -2.61 -1.80
N THR A 7 10.15 -1.56 -1.79
CA THR A 7 10.60 -0.17 -1.67
C THR A 7 9.78 0.52 -0.58
N VAL A 8 10.45 1.07 0.43
CA VAL A 8 9.79 1.82 1.51
C VAL A 8 9.46 3.21 1.00
N LEU A 9 8.20 3.62 1.15
CA LEU A 9 7.73 4.94 0.73
C LEU A 9 8.03 5.99 1.80
N THR A 10 8.34 7.20 1.33
CA THR A 10 8.47 8.38 2.17
C THR A 10 7.10 8.90 2.63
N ASN A 11 7.10 9.79 3.63
CA ASN A 11 5.87 10.42 4.11
C ASN A 11 5.17 11.28 3.04
N GLN A 12 5.92 11.84 2.09
CA GLN A 12 5.37 12.62 0.97
C GLN A 12 4.66 11.70 -0.02
N GLU A 13 5.33 10.66 -0.50
CA GLU A 13 4.75 9.68 -1.43
C GLU A 13 3.56 8.95 -0.80
N LYS A 14 3.59 8.69 0.52
CA LYS A 14 2.45 8.15 1.26
C LYS A 14 1.22 9.06 1.18
N LYS A 15 1.40 10.39 1.32
CA LYS A 15 0.29 11.35 1.22
C LYS A 15 -0.28 11.38 -0.18
N GLU A 16 0.58 11.46 -1.20
CA GLU A 16 0.18 11.42 -2.61
C GLU A 16 -0.57 10.14 -2.95
N LEU A 17 -0.12 9.01 -2.42
CA LEU A 17 -0.79 7.72 -2.58
C LEU A 17 -2.20 7.76 -1.98
N LEU A 18 -2.34 8.23 -0.74
CA LEU A 18 -3.64 8.35 -0.09
C LEU A 18 -4.57 9.30 -0.84
N GLU A 19 -4.06 10.42 -1.38
CA GLU A 19 -4.83 11.34 -2.23
C GLU A 19 -5.28 10.67 -3.53
N LYS A 20 -4.39 9.94 -4.20
CA LYS A 20 -4.71 9.19 -5.43
C LYS A 20 -5.79 8.14 -5.21
N TYR A 21 -5.71 7.40 -4.09
CA TYR A 21 -6.72 6.40 -3.75
C TYR A 21 -8.06 7.05 -3.35
N ARG A 22 -8.05 8.16 -2.60
CA ARG A 22 -9.25 8.96 -2.32
C ARG A 22 -9.94 9.43 -3.60
N VAL A 23 -9.18 9.91 -4.59
CA VAL A 23 -9.72 10.40 -5.88
C VAL A 23 -10.27 9.26 -6.75
N LYS A 24 -9.62 8.09 -6.74
CA LYS A 24 -10.14 6.91 -7.45
C LYS A 24 -11.40 6.35 -6.80
N GLU A 25 -11.50 6.42 -5.48
CA GLU A 25 -12.68 6.02 -4.73
C GLU A 25 -13.84 6.99 -4.99
N THR A 26 -13.60 8.32 -5.03
CA THR A 26 -14.64 9.32 -5.33
C THR A 26 -15.15 9.30 -6.77
N GLN A 27 -14.31 8.98 -7.77
CA GLN A 27 -14.78 8.86 -9.17
C GLN A 27 -15.57 7.58 -9.46
N LEU A 28 -15.45 6.54 -8.62
CA LEU A 28 -16.23 5.30 -8.73
C LEU A 28 -17.50 5.27 -7.86
N LEU A 29 -17.74 6.30 -7.04
CA LEU A 29 -18.75 6.24 -5.98
C LEU A 29 -20.10 6.85 -6.39
N VAL A 30 -20.97 6.05 -7.01
CA VAL A 30 -22.42 6.35 -7.02
C VAL A 30 -23.19 5.51 -5.98
N VAL A 31 -22.56 4.59 -5.22
CA VAL A 31 -23.33 3.59 -4.44
C VAL A 31 -22.89 3.33 -2.97
N ILE A 32 -21.78 3.88 -2.45
CA ILE A 32 -21.31 3.47 -1.09
C ILE A 32 -21.00 4.68 -0.19
N LEU A 33 -22.03 5.48 0.10
CA LEU A 33 -21.92 6.68 0.92
C LEU A 33 -22.42 6.42 2.36
N LEU A 34 -21.67 5.72 3.22
CA LEU A 34 -21.83 5.85 4.69
C LEU A 34 -20.68 5.33 5.59
N LEU A 35 -19.67 4.60 5.10
CA LEU A 35 -18.69 3.89 5.97
C LEU A 35 -17.21 4.31 5.83
N ILE A 36 -16.83 5.16 4.88
CA ILE A 36 -15.46 5.15 4.34
C ILE A 36 -14.45 6.04 5.11
N ALA A 37 -14.91 7.00 5.93
CA ALA A 37 -13.99 7.92 6.62
C ALA A 37 -13.04 7.23 7.63
N VAL A 38 -13.40 6.05 8.16
CA VAL A 38 -12.59 5.29 9.13
C VAL A 38 -11.73 4.20 8.45
N CYS A 39 -12.00 3.88 7.17
CA CYS A 39 -11.51 2.65 6.55
C CYS A 39 -10.22 2.79 5.72
N ILE A 40 -9.85 3.96 5.18
CA ILE A 40 -8.79 4.03 4.13
C ILE A 40 -7.40 3.61 4.67
N GLU A 41 -7.03 3.93 5.91
CA GLU A 41 -5.81 3.40 6.52
C GLU A 41 -5.90 1.90 6.87
N HIS A 42 -7.12 1.39 7.11
CA HIS A 42 -7.40 -0.02 7.39
C HIS A 42 -7.59 -0.89 6.14
N GLN A 43 -7.79 -0.30 4.96
CA GLN A 43 -7.96 -1.03 3.69
C GLN A 43 -6.64 -1.66 3.18
N LEU A 44 -5.49 -1.10 3.57
CA LEU A 44 -4.19 -1.63 3.16
C LEU A 44 -3.82 -2.87 3.99
N PRO A 45 -3.39 -3.98 3.34
CA PRO A 45 -2.92 -5.16 4.05
C PRO A 45 -1.74 -4.83 4.98
N ARG A 46 -1.77 -5.33 6.21
CA ARG A 46 -0.72 -5.08 7.20
C ARG A 46 0.44 -6.07 7.09
N ILE A 47 1.67 -5.60 7.32
CA ILE A 47 2.87 -6.41 7.48
C ILE A 47 3.35 -6.30 8.92
N LEU A 48 3.81 -7.41 9.51
CA LEU A 48 4.37 -7.40 10.86
C LEU A 48 5.78 -6.81 10.83
N VAL A 49 6.11 -5.99 11.81
CA VAL A 49 7.49 -5.45 11.98
C VAL A 49 8.51 -6.57 12.23
N SER A 50 8.06 -7.71 12.77
CA SER A 50 8.89 -8.90 12.97
C SER A 50 9.18 -9.70 11.69
N ASP A 51 8.51 -9.38 10.58
CA ASP A 51 8.74 -10.05 9.30
C ASP A 51 10.19 -9.83 8.83
N PRO A 52 10.86 -10.86 8.28
CA PRO A 52 12.25 -10.73 7.82
C PRO A 52 12.45 -9.62 6.79
N VAL A 53 11.47 -9.35 5.92
CA VAL A 53 11.55 -8.28 4.93
C VAL A 53 11.47 -6.91 5.63
N ALA A 54 10.52 -6.74 6.55
CA ALA A 54 10.39 -5.52 7.33
C ALA A 54 11.67 -5.22 8.15
N LYS A 55 12.26 -6.27 8.74
CA LYS A 55 13.51 -6.18 9.51
C LYS A 55 14.71 -5.83 8.62
N TYR A 56 14.80 -6.40 7.43
CA TYR A 56 15.88 -6.11 6.47
C TYR A 56 15.89 -4.64 6.05
N TYR A 57 14.71 -4.07 5.79
CA TYR A 57 14.56 -2.65 5.43
C TYR A 57 14.47 -1.70 6.64
N GLY A 58 14.52 -2.22 7.88
CA GLY A 58 14.43 -1.41 9.09
C GLY A 58 13.10 -0.65 9.23
N MET A 59 12.01 -1.24 8.74
CA MET A 59 10.70 -0.60 8.73
C MET A 59 10.19 -0.32 10.14
N LYS A 60 9.56 0.84 10.32
CA LYS A 60 8.88 1.24 11.55
C LYS A 60 7.36 1.23 11.36
N ARG A 61 6.62 1.03 12.45
CA ARG A 61 5.15 1.13 12.46
C ARG A 61 4.71 2.46 11.85
N GLY A 62 3.74 2.43 10.95
CA GLY A 62 3.20 3.60 10.26
C GLY A 62 3.76 3.85 8.86
N GLN A 63 4.78 3.10 8.45
CA GLN A 63 5.35 3.18 7.09
C GLN A 63 4.58 2.29 6.11
N VAL A 64 4.68 2.63 4.83
CA VAL A 64 4.06 1.86 3.75
C VAL A 64 5.17 1.32 2.84
N VAL A 65 5.09 0.03 2.50
CA VAL A 65 5.99 -0.61 1.54
C VAL A 65 5.26 -0.84 0.23
N LYS A 66 5.93 -0.49 -0.87
CA LYS A 66 5.56 -0.84 -2.23
C LYS A 66 6.23 -2.17 -2.60
N ILE A 67 5.44 -3.12 -3.09
CA ILE A 67 5.88 -4.43 -3.54
C ILE A 67 5.65 -4.48 -5.05
N THR A 68 6.73 -4.53 -5.82
CA THR A 68 6.68 -4.64 -7.27
C THR A 68 7.06 -6.06 -7.69
N ARG A 69 6.16 -6.71 -8.41
CA ARG A 69 6.39 -8.02 -9.01
C ARG A 69 6.09 -8.00 -10.50
N GLN A 70 6.78 -8.86 -11.25
CA GLN A 70 6.44 -9.07 -12.66
C GLN A 70 5.10 -9.79 -12.77
N SER A 71 4.29 -9.36 -13.73
CA SER A 71 2.98 -9.96 -14.02
C SER A 71 2.87 -10.20 -15.50
N VAL A 72 2.19 -11.29 -15.88
CA VAL A 72 2.05 -11.68 -17.30
C VAL A 72 1.08 -10.75 -18.04
N THR A 73 0.11 -10.17 -17.33
CA THR A 73 -0.99 -9.39 -17.93
C THR A 73 -0.69 -7.90 -18.07
N ALA A 74 0.12 -7.33 -17.17
CA ALA A 74 0.31 -5.89 -17.07
C ALA A 74 1.79 -5.48 -16.90
N ASP A 75 2.72 -6.35 -17.30
CA ASP A 75 4.18 -6.28 -17.12
C ASP A 75 4.62 -6.24 -15.65
N THR A 76 4.12 -5.28 -14.87
CA THR A 76 4.38 -5.10 -13.44
C THR A 76 3.08 -4.94 -12.65
N TYR A 77 3.04 -5.54 -11.46
CA TYR A 77 1.95 -5.39 -10.51
C TYR A 77 2.47 -4.81 -9.21
N ASP A 78 1.99 -3.61 -8.87
CA ASP A 78 2.37 -2.88 -7.67
C ASP A 78 1.32 -3.08 -6.57
N THR A 79 1.76 -3.59 -5.43
CA THR A 79 0.94 -3.74 -4.21
C THR A 79 1.51 -2.88 -3.10
N TYR A 80 0.65 -2.35 -2.23
CA TYR A 80 1.07 -1.56 -1.07
C TYR A 80 0.68 -2.29 0.23
N ARG A 81 1.57 -2.27 1.22
CA ARG A 81 1.31 -2.83 2.56
C ARG A 81 1.70 -1.85 3.66
N TYR A 82 0.97 -1.86 4.76
CA TYR A 82 1.17 -0.99 5.92
C TYR A 82 1.91 -1.73 7.04
N ALA A 83 2.99 -1.15 7.58
CA ALA A 83 3.80 -1.74 8.65
C ALA A 83 3.40 -1.27 10.06
#